data_AF-A0AAV6BC80-F1
#
_entry.id   AF-A0AAV6BC80-F1
#
_cell.length_a   1.000
_cell.length_b   1.000
_cell.length_c   1.000
_cell.angle_alpha   90.00
_cell.angle_beta   90.00
_cell.angle_gamma   90.00
#
_symmetry.space_group_name_H-M   'P 1'
#
loop_
_entity.id
_entity.type
_entity.pdbx_description
1 polymer ?
#
loop_
_entity_poly.entity_id
_entity_poly.type
_entity_poly.pdbx_seq_one_letter_code
_entity_poly.pdbx_strand_id
1 'polypeptide(L)'
;MTHKHLKKVSIALFSLVLWASAATAQAPLPRPRPRPVPATNITVDGNEAMFATMCALYASGYESDVSPDNWSAFRAQMRDRLRQQKGPAVDAVRQFYHQHESRDTAEMLSRYVWFGIVSGPAPKFQPVLRRDELPPDMLILEGFSEILSAYYTEQKIGQFWRQVQPIYNQEIERLHDPISQIVLVGDSYLRELTDPGQMRTFSIIVEPLVGRITNVRNFGDHYSIILSGSEDIPTDVVRHAFLHFLLDPLPLMYPHIIAVKRPVYEIAAKAPRLPADLRDDLPSWFAECTVRAVELKLKRMSPSERDAALNNDDGDGYVMVRPLFKGLSDFEKSEPSMRNYFPDLVRNIDVKIEVARASALTFAPESSPAQAAQLNTENLNRKRRVTPSTVPDDPATIAQLTDGERFIADKNPRAAEAAFKNVLAKYPDQIRAWYGLGLVALLDHNGPRAKEVFGRLTAGEHAATQDPMVLAWSHVYLARVLDEEGQLEQSKSEYQAAIAVPGAPVRAQQAAEKELGDLNLRKPERP
;
A
#
# COMPACT_ATOMS: atom_id res chain seq x y z
N MET A 1 -90.32 -54.98 13.14
CA MET A 1 -90.78 -54.17 11.98
C MET A 1 -90.78 -52.71 12.39
N THR A 2 -89.95 -51.90 11.70
CA THR A 2 -90.10 -50.45 11.43
C THR A 2 -91.04 -49.60 12.30
N HIS A 3 -90.52 -48.61 13.06
CA HIS A 3 -90.51 -47.19 12.66
C HIS A 3 -90.05 -46.20 13.77
N LYS A 4 -89.10 -45.33 13.37
CA LYS A 4 -88.96 -43.87 13.59
C LYS A 4 -89.06 -43.18 14.99
N HIS A 5 -87.98 -42.43 15.23
CA HIS A 5 -87.84 -41.10 15.88
C HIS A 5 -88.16 -40.90 17.36
N LEU A 6 -87.17 -40.43 18.12
CA LEU A 6 -87.21 -39.06 18.69
C LEU A 6 -85.83 -38.58 19.17
N LYS A 7 -85.48 -37.35 18.83
CA LYS A 7 -84.29 -36.60 19.28
C LYS A 7 -84.50 -36.09 20.71
N LYS A 8 -83.46 -36.09 21.55
CA LYS A 8 -83.27 -35.12 22.64
C LYS A 8 -81.80 -34.73 22.72
N VAL A 9 -81.53 -33.45 22.47
CA VAL A 9 -80.26 -32.77 22.70
C VAL A 9 -80.42 -32.03 24.03
N SER A 10 -79.56 -32.32 25.00
CA SER A 10 -79.49 -31.58 26.26
C SER A 10 -78.36 -30.57 26.19
N ILE A 11 -78.70 -29.32 26.49
CA ILE A 11 -77.84 -28.14 26.54
C ILE A 11 -77.10 -28.14 27.88
N ALA A 12 -75.78 -28.03 27.86
CA ALA A 12 -74.97 -27.72 29.04
C ALA A 12 -74.31 -26.35 28.85
N LEU A 13 -74.70 -25.38 29.68
CA LEU A 13 -74.11 -24.05 29.80
C LEU A 13 -72.66 -24.17 30.28
N PHE A 14 -71.70 -23.60 29.54
CA PHE A 14 -70.37 -23.29 30.05
C PHE A 14 -70.26 -21.78 30.28
N SER A 15 -70.15 -21.40 31.55
CA SER A 15 -69.89 -20.03 31.99
C SER A 15 -68.43 -19.65 31.68
N LEU A 16 -68.26 -18.61 30.86
CA LEU A 16 -66.95 -18.06 30.49
C LEU A 16 -66.41 -17.21 31.67
N VAL A 17 -65.36 -17.68 32.33
CA VAL A 17 -64.59 -16.86 33.29
C VAL A 17 -63.49 -16.14 32.50
N LEU A 18 -63.66 -14.83 32.33
CA LEU A 18 -62.64 -13.94 31.74
C LEU A 18 -61.49 -13.74 32.74
N TRP A 19 -60.34 -14.33 32.45
CA TRP A 19 -59.07 -13.96 33.08
C TRP A 19 -58.47 -12.78 32.31
N ALA A 20 -58.40 -11.61 32.95
CA ALA A 20 -57.68 -10.46 32.43
C ALA A 20 -56.17 -10.66 32.66
N SER A 21 -55.47 -11.17 31.65
CA SER A 21 -54.00 -11.17 31.64
C SER A 21 -53.50 -9.77 31.28
N ALA A 22 -52.98 -9.04 32.26
CA ALA A 22 -52.26 -7.80 32.04
C ALA A 22 -50.99 -8.11 31.23
N ALA A 23 -50.95 -7.68 29.96
CA ALA A 23 -49.76 -7.75 29.13
C ALA A 23 -48.70 -6.80 29.71
N THR A 24 -47.69 -7.37 30.36
CA THR A 24 -46.47 -6.64 30.72
C THR A 24 -45.70 -6.38 29.44
N ALA A 25 -45.63 -5.11 29.03
CA ALA A 25 -44.78 -4.69 27.92
C ALA A 25 -43.32 -5.02 28.26
N GLN A 26 -42.74 -5.99 27.55
CA GLN A 26 -41.30 -6.27 27.63
C GLN A 26 -40.54 -5.03 27.14
N ALA A 27 -39.66 -4.51 28.00
CA ALA A 27 -38.76 -3.43 27.63
C ALA A 27 -37.90 -3.86 26.42
N PRO A 28 -37.63 -2.95 25.46
CA PRO A 28 -36.77 -3.27 24.32
C PRO A 28 -35.40 -3.74 24.82
N LEU A 29 -34.91 -4.86 24.30
CA LEU A 29 -33.56 -5.32 24.57
C LEU A 29 -32.57 -4.17 24.23
N PRO A 30 -31.58 -3.89 25.10
CA PRO A 30 -30.58 -2.87 24.80
C PRO A 30 -29.86 -3.25 23.51
N ARG A 31 -29.84 -2.32 22.55
CA ARG A 31 -29.06 -2.49 21.31
C ARG A 31 -27.62 -2.85 21.68
N PRO A 32 -27.03 -3.91 21.11
CA PRO A 32 -25.63 -4.22 21.36
C PRO A 32 -24.81 -2.96 21.03
N ARG A 33 -23.98 -2.52 21.98
CA ARG A 33 -23.03 -1.44 21.72
C ARG A 33 -22.19 -1.84 20.50
N PRO A 34 -21.96 -0.95 19.52
CA PRO A 34 -21.01 -1.22 18.45
C PRO A 34 -19.71 -1.67 19.11
N ARG A 35 -19.25 -2.89 18.80
CA ARG A 35 -17.89 -3.27 19.17
C ARG A 35 -16.97 -2.25 18.49
N PRO A 36 -16.03 -1.62 19.21
CA PRO A 36 -15.03 -0.80 18.54
C PRO A 36 -14.34 -1.69 17.51
N VAL A 37 -14.38 -1.26 16.24
CA VAL A 37 -13.62 -1.92 15.17
C VAL A 37 -12.15 -1.88 15.60
N PRO A 38 -11.41 -3.00 15.55
CA PRO A 38 -9.98 -2.96 15.79
C PRO A 38 -9.37 -1.85 14.93
N ALA A 39 -8.47 -1.04 15.48
CA ALA A 39 -7.75 -0.07 14.65
C ALA A 39 -6.96 -0.87 13.61
N THR A 40 -7.39 -0.81 12.35
CA THR A 40 -6.70 -1.40 11.21
C THR A 40 -6.13 -0.28 10.36
N ASN A 41 -4.97 -0.52 9.77
CA ASN A 41 -4.40 0.38 8.76
C ASN A 41 -5.13 0.30 7.42
N ILE A 42 -6.18 -0.52 7.35
CA ILE A 42 -7.05 -0.72 6.19
C ILE A 42 -8.36 -0.02 6.48
N THR A 43 -8.79 0.90 5.61
CA THR A 43 -10.01 1.68 5.79
C THR A 43 -10.87 1.68 4.53
N VAL A 44 -12.19 1.65 4.69
CA VAL A 44 -13.17 1.86 3.61
C VAL A 44 -14.14 2.92 4.08
N ASP A 45 -14.08 4.12 3.52
CA ASP A 45 -14.90 5.24 3.98
C ASP A 45 -15.12 6.29 2.89
N GLY A 46 -16.08 7.19 3.12
CA GLY A 46 -16.17 8.45 2.40
C GLY A 46 -15.15 9.46 2.93
N ASN A 47 -14.79 10.45 2.11
CA ASN A 47 -13.85 11.48 2.51
C ASN A 47 -14.45 12.87 2.21
N GLU A 48 -14.67 13.68 3.25
CA GLU A 48 -15.31 14.99 3.10
C GLU A 48 -14.46 15.97 2.28
N ALA A 49 -13.13 15.91 2.37
CA ALA A 49 -12.25 16.75 1.58
C ALA A 49 -12.29 16.38 0.09
N MET A 50 -12.31 15.08 -0.22
CA MET A 50 -12.55 14.58 -1.57
C MET A 50 -13.93 15.04 -2.09
N PHE A 51 -14.99 14.86 -1.30
CA PHE A 51 -16.33 15.29 -1.67
C PHE A 51 -16.42 16.79 -1.95
N ALA A 52 -15.84 17.62 -1.08
CA ALA A 52 -15.79 19.06 -1.27
C ALA A 52 -15.02 19.45 -2.54
N THR A 53 -13.89 18.78 -2.80
CA THR A 53 -13.07 18.99 -3.99
C THR A 53 -13.85 18.64 -5.26
N MET A 54 -14.54 17.51 -5.28
CA MET A 54 -15.38 17.11 -6.40
C MET A 54 -16.58 18.05 -6.59
N CYS A 55 -17.19 18.55 -5.51
CA CYS A 55 -18.25 19.55 -5.60
C CYS A 55 -17.76 20.83 -6.31
N ALA A 56 -16.59 21.34 -5.90
CA ALA A 56 -15.98 22.52 -6.49
C ALA A 56 -15.62 22.30 -7.98
N LEU A 57 -15.10 21.12 -8.32
CA LEU A 57 -14.76 20.75 -9.68
C LEU A 57 -16.01 20.74 -10.58
N TYR A 58 -17.12 20.15 -10.14
CA TYR A 58 -18.39 20.17 -10.88
C TYR A 58 -19.03 21.56 -10.97
N ALA A 59 -18.94 22.37 -9.91
CA ALA A 59 -19.40 23.76 -9.94
C ALA A 59 -18.62 24.62 -10.96
N SER A 60 -17.39 24.21 -11.29
CA SER A 60 -16.53 24.83 -12.30
C SER A 60 -16.83 24.41 -13.74
N GLY A 61 -17.76 23.47 -13.94
CA GLY A 61 -18.16 23.01 -15.26
C GLY A 61 -17.42 21.77 -15.76
N TYR A 62 -16.54 21.16 -14.96
CA TYR A 62 -15.86 19.91 -15.33
C TYR A 62 -16.85 18.84 -15.82
N GLU A 63 -16.51 18.22 -16.94
CA GLU A 63 -17.16 17.03 -17.48
C GLU A 63 -16.11 15.91 -17.57
N SER A 64 -16.38 14.81 -16.90
CA SER A 64 -15.68 13.57 -17.20
C SER A 64 -16.20 13.01 -18.53
N ASP A 65 -15.35 12.37 -19.33
CA ASP A 65 -15.72 11.60 -20.55
C ASP A 65 -16.52 10.31 -20.23
N VAL A 66 -17.46 10.40 -19.29
CA VAL A 66 -18.34 9.32 -18.87
C VAL A 66 -19.67 9.53 -19.59
N SER A 67 -20.01 8.60 -20.50
CA SER A 67 -21.31 8.58 -21.18
C SER A 67 -22.45 8.84 -20.18
N PRO A 68 -23.43 9.70 -20.49
CA PRO A 68 -24.62 9.93 -19.67
C PRO A 68 -25.31 8.64 -19.20
N ASP A 69 -25.21 7.57 -19.99
CA ASP A 69 -25.81 6.25 -19.72
C ASP A 69 -25.14 5.52 -18.54
N ASN A 70 -23.95 5.95 -18.12
CA ASN A 70 -23.18 5.35 -17.01
C ASN A 70 -23.25 6.18 -15.71
N TRP A 71 -24.11 7.19 -15.65
CA TRP A 71 -24.31 7.99 -14.43
C TRP A 71 -25.37 7.36 -13.55
N SER A 72 -25.05 7.14 -12.27
CA SER A 72 -26.11 6.90 -11.30
C SER A 72 -27.03 8.13 -11.23
N ALA A 73 -28.33 7.91 -10.97
CA ALA A 73 -29.29 9.01 -10.83
C ALA A 73 -28.82 10.08 -9.83
N PHE A 74 -28.16 9.64 -8.75
CA PHE A 74 -27.51 10.51 -7.77
C PHE A 74 -26.48 11.42 -8.42
N ARG A 75 -25.51 10.87 -9.14
CA ARG A 75 -24.42 11.65 -9.74
C ARG A 75 -24.95 12.69 -10.72
N ALA A 76 -25.96 12.34 -11.53
CA ALA A 76 -26.54 13.26 -12.52
C ALA A 76 -27.22 14.45 -11.82
N GLN A 77 -28.01 14.16 -10.79
CA GLN A 77 -28.63 15.18 -9.94
C GLN A 77 -27.58 16.09 -9.27
N MET A 78 -26.48 15.50 -8.78
CA MET A 78 -25.39 16.25 -8.14
C MET A 78 -24.73 17.22 -9.12
N ARG A 79 -24.36 16.76 -10.31
CA ARG A 79 -23.76 17.62 -11.35
C ARG A 79 -24.67 18.80 -11.68
N ASP A 80 -25.94 18.55 -11.95
CA ASP A 80 -26.87 19.60 -12.36
C ASP A 80 -27.09 20.62 -11.23
N ARG A 81 -27.19 20.14 -9.98
CA ARG A 81 -27.28 21.00 -8.79
C ARG A 81 -26.04 21.85 -8.58
N LEU A 82 -24.85 21.27 -8.65
CA LEU A 82 -23.58 21.95 -8.37
C LEU A 82 -23.28 23.02 -9.42
N ARG A 83 -23.59 22.77 -10.69
CA ARG A 83 -23.43 23.76 -11.78
C ARG A 83 -24.27 25.01 -11.61
N GLN A 84 -25.42 24.90 -10.97
CA GLN A 84 -26.34 26.02 -10.75
C GLN A 84 -25.92 26.91 -9.57
N GLN A 85 -24.88 26.54 -8.82
CA GLN A 85 -24.37 27.35 -7.71
C GLN A 85 -23.85 28.71 -8.20
N LYS A 86 -24.00 29.71 -7.34
CA LYS A 86 -23.63 31.11 -7.59
C LYS A 86 -23.07 31.73 -6.32
N GLY A 87 -22.26 32.76 -6.48
CA GLY A 87 -21.66 33.51 -5.39
C GLY A 87 -20.18 33.79 -5.66
N PRO A 88 -19.58 34.75 -4.94
CA PRO A 88 -18.19 35.13 -5.16
C PRO A 88 -17.21 33.97 -4.96
N ALA A 89 -17.47 33.05 -4.02
CA ALA A 89 -16.60 31.89 -3.84
C ALA A 89 -16.73 30.89 -5.01
N VAL A 90 -17.94 30.69 -5.56
CA VAL A 90 -18.14 29.88 -6.77
C VAL A 90 -17.41 30.48 -7.97
N ASP A 91 -17.48 31.80 -8.13
CA ASP A 91 -16.78 32.50 -9.22
C ASP A 91 -15.26 32.39 -9.07
N ALA A 92 -14.74 32.44 -7.83
CA ALA A 92 -13.32 32.20 -7.55
C ALA A 92 -12.88 30.76 -7.89
N VAL A 93 -13.68 29.74 -7.55
CA VAL A 93 -13.37 28.35 -7.93
C VAL A 93 -13.35 28.20 -9.45
N ARG A 94 -14.35 28.75 -10.16
CA ARG A 94 -14.39 28.73 -11.64
C ARG A 94 -13.17 29.40 -12.26
N GLN A 95 -12.82 30.60 -11.77
CA GLN A 95 -11.64 31.31 -12.24
C GLN A 95 -10.37 30.49 -12.01
N PHE A 96 -10.21 29.90 -10.83
CA PHE A 96 -9.06 29.05 -10.53
C PHE A 96 -9.01 27.82 -11.45
N TYR A 97 -10.14 27.14 -11.66
CA TYR A 97 -10.23 26.01 -12.58
C TYR A 97 -9.78 26.39 -14.00
N HIS A 98 -10.28 27.50 -14.55
CA HIS A 98 -9.89 27.97 -15.89
C HIS A 98 -8.40 28.34 -16.00
N GLN A 99 -7.80 28.87 -14.94
CA GLN A 99 -6.36 29.19 -14.93
C GLN A 99 -5.46 27.94 -14.93
N HIS A 100 -5.98 26.81 -14.46
CA HIS A 100 -5.22 25.55 -14.31
C HIS A 100 -5.72 24.46 -15.27
N GLU A 101 -6.54 24.82 -16.25
CA GLU A 101 -7.16 23.89 -17.20
C GLU A 101 -6.11 23.18 -18.07
N SER A 102 -6.18 21.85 -18.12
CA SER A 102 -5.44 21.01 -19.07
C SER A 102 -6.37 20.59 -20.21
N ARG A 103 -5.78 20.40 -21.39
CA ARG A 103 -6.49 19.81 -22.54
C ARG A 103 -6.85 18.34 -22.32
N ASP A 104 -6.17 17.69 -21.37
CA ASP A 104 -6.46 16.33 -20.94
C ASP A 104 -7.39 16.36 -19.71
N THR A 105 -8.62 15.91 -19.90
CA THR A 105 -9.68 15.83 -18.87
C THR A 105 -9.32 14.84 -17.77
N ALA A 106 -8.61 13.75 -18.10
CA ALA A 106 -8.15 12.76 -17.12
C ALA A 106 -6.99 13.31 -16.28
N GLU A 107 -6.09 14.08 -16.88
CA GLU A 107 -5.05 14.81 -16.15
C GLU A 107 -5.67 15.82 -15.18
N MET A 108 -6.68 16.58 -15.65
CA MET A 108 -7.43 17.52 -14.80
C MET A 108 -8.02 16.81 -13.59
N LEU A 109 -8.78 15.73 -13.80
CA LEU A 109 -9.35 14.95 -12.70
C LEU A 109 -8.27 14.44 -11.74
N SER A 110 -7.15 13.94 -12.28
CA SER A 110 -6.06 13.38 -11.48
C SER A 110 -5.47 14.41 -10.51
N ARG A 111 -5.30 15.68 -10.93
CA ARG A 111 -4.79 16.77 -10.07
C ARG A 111 -5.71 17.00 -8.86
N TYR A 112 -7.01 17.12 -9.09
CA TYR A 112 -7.99 17.35 -8.01
C TYR A 112 -8.22 16.12 -7.13
N VAL A 113 -8.17 14.91 -7.70
CA VAL A 113 -8.20 13.67 -6.92
C VAL A 113 -7.01 13.62 -5.96
N TRP A 114 -5.79 13.94 -6.43
CA TRP A 114 -4.63 14.05 -5.55
C TRP A 114 -4.84 15.06 -4.43
N PHE A 115 -5.33 16.25 -4.75
CA PHE A 115 -5.66 17.26 -3.75
C PHE A 115 -6.61 16.72 -2.68
N GLY A 116 -7.70 16.04 -3.08
CA GLY A 116 -8.66 15.45 -2.16
C GLY A 116 -8.06 14.38 -1.24
N ILE A 117 -7.14 13.56 -1.74
CA ILE A 117 -6.45 12.51 -0.94
C ILE A 117 -5.57 13.13 0.14
N VAL A 118 -4.77 14.14 -0.22
CA VAL A 118 -3.74 14.70 0.68
C VAL A 118 -4.25 15.90 1.49
N SER A 119 -5.51 16.28 1.32
CA SER A 119 -6.12 17.37 2.05
C SER A 119 -6.46 16.97 3.49
N GLY A 120 -6.07 17.83 4.43
CA GLY A 120 -6.51 17.77 5.81
C GLY A 120 -7.99 18.12 5.99
N PRO A 121 -8.47 18.13 7.23
CA PRO A 121 -9.90 18.25 7.52
C PRO A 121 -10.50 19.59 7.09
N ALA A 122 -11.78 19.54 6.75
CA ALA A 122 -12.61 20.72 6.56
C ALA A 122 -12.65 21.59 7.83
N PRO A 123 -12.86 22.92 7.70
CA PRO A 123 -13.02 23.66 6.44
C PRO A 123 -11.68 24.15 5.87
N LYS A 124 -10.53 23.84 6.49
CA LYS A 124 -9.24 24.46 6.11
C LYS A 124 -8.55 23.78 4.93
N PHE A 125 -8.74 22.47 4.75
CA PHE A 125 -8.17 21.69 3.65
C PHE A 125 -6.66 21.89 3.45
N GLN A 126 -5.94 22.08 4.55
CA GLN A 126 -4.49 22.24 4.52
C GLN A 126 -3.87 20.87 4.26
N PRO A 127 -2.88 20.76 3.36
CA PRO A 127 -2.26 19.48 3.05
C PRO A 127 -1.68 18.81 4.30
N VAL A 128 -1.91 17.51 4.46
CA VAL A 128 -1.36 16.73 5.59
C VAL A 128 0.12 16.40 5.39
N LEU A 129 0.58 16.46 4.14
CA LEU A 129 1.95 16.18 3.74
C LEU A 129 2.79 17.46 3.68
N ARG A 130 4.11 17.31 3.85
CA ARG A 130 5.03 18.43 3.66
C ARG A 130 5.13 18.81 2.18
N ARG A 131 5.51 20.05 1.89
CA ARG A 131 5.61 20.55 0.51
C ARG A 131 6.57 19.72 -0.37
N ASP A 132 7.68 19.23 0.17
CA ASP A 132 8.65 18.38 -0.52
C ASP A 132 8.19 16.93 -0.72
N GLU A 133 7.09 16.56 -0.08
CA GLU A 133 6.41 15.28 -0.22
C GLU A 133 5.24 15.38 -1.20
N LEU A 134 4.76 16.57 -1.56
CA LEU A 134 3.58 16.68 -2.42
C LEU A 134 3.87 16.24 -3.87
N PRO A 135 2.95 15.52 -4.52
CA PRO A 135 3.07 15.21 -5.94
C PRO A 135 3.21 16.49 -6.79
N PRO A 136 3.97 16.48 -7.90
CA PRO A 136 4.10 17.65 -8.78
C PRO A 136 2.76 18.22 -9.26
N ASP A 137 1.81 17.34 -9.55
CA ASP A 137 0.43 17.68 -9.96
C ASP A 137 -0.31 18.51 -8.91
N MET A 138 0.04 18.33 -7.63
CA MET A 138 -0.56 19.06 -6.52
C MET A 138 0.09 20.43 -6.34
N LEU A 139 1.40 20.56 -6.62
CA LEU A 139 2.10 21.85 -6.59
C LEU A 139 1.47 22.87 -7.57
N ILE A 140 0.87 22.39 -8.66
CA ILE A 140 0.13 23.22 -9.62
C ILE A 140 -1.13 23.83 -8.98
N LEU A 141 -1.70 23.19 -7.96
CA LEU A 141 -2.89 23.64 -7.25
C LEU A 141 -2.57 24.48 -5.99
N GLU A 142 -1.38 25.07 -5.90
CA GLU A 142 -1.00 25.95 -4.78
C GLU A 142 -2.04 27.08 -4.61
N GLY A 143 -2.49 27.29 -3.36
CA GLY A 143 -3.54 28.26 -3.03
C GLY A 143 -4.98 27.73 -3.14
N PHE A 144 -5.21 26.56 -3.74
CA PHE A 144 -6.57 26.02 -3.89
C PHE A 144 -7.27 25.75 -2.55
N SER A 145 -6.54 25.40 -1.48
CA SER A 145 -7.11 25.16 -0.14
C SER A 145 -7.93 26.35 0.40
N GLU A 146 -7.46 27.58 0.18
CA GLU A 146 -8.16 28.79 0.64
C GLU A 146 -9.44 29.03 -0.18
N ILE A 147 -9.37 28.80 -1.49
CA ILE A 147 -10.50 28.91 -2.40
C ILE A 147 -11.57 27.87 -2.06
N LEU A 148 -11.15 26.62 -1.82
CA LEU A 148 -12.05 25.55 -1.41
C LEU A 148 -12.67 25.82 -0.04
N SER A 149 -11.92 26.41 0.90
CA SER A 149 -12.44 26.81 2.22
C SER A 149 -13.57 27.83 2.12
N ALA A 150 -13.38 28.86 1.29
CA ALA A 150 -14.40 29.88 1.04
C ALA A 150 -15.64 29.28 0.37
N TYR A 151 -15.44 28.46 -0.66
CA TYR A 151 -16.52 27.76 -1.36
C TYR A 151 -17.31 26.81 -0.44
N TYR A 152 -16.60 26.01 0.37
CA TYR A 152 -17.19 25.08 1.33
C TYR A 152 -18.12 25.80 2.31
N THR A 153 -17.70 26.97 2.78
CA THR A 153 -18.48 27.79 3.71
C THR A 153 -19.68 28.45 3.02
N GLU A 154 -19.46 29.12 1.88
CA GLU A 154 -20.50 29.84 1.13
C GLU A 154 -21.62 28.91 0.67
N GLN A 155 -21.25 27.76 0.09
CA GLN A 155 -22.19 26.80 -0.47
C GLN A 155 -22.68 25.76 0.55
N LYS A 156 -22.29 25.92 1.83
CA LYS A 156 -22.67 25.04 2.95
C LYS A 156 -22.39 23.56 2.68
N ILE A 157 -21.23 23.26 2.09
CA ILE A 157 -20.87 21.92 1.64
C ILE A 157 -20.82 20.93 2.82
N GLY A 158 -20.43 21.34 4.02
CA GLY A 158 -20.49 20.46 5.21
C GLY A 158 -21.90 20.07 5.68
N GLN A 159 -22.91 20.92 5.41
CA GLN A 159 -24.31 20.51 5.62
C GLN A 159 -24.73 19.52 4.53
N PHE A 160 -24.28 19.77 3.30
CA PHE A 160 -24.58 18.90 2.17
C PHE A 160 -23.95 17.52 2.31
N TRP A 161 -22.70 17.44 2.76
CA TRP A 161 -22.00 16.19 3.08
C TRP A 161 -22.82 15.32 4.04
N ARG A 162 -23.28 15.90 5.14
CA ARG A 162 -24.16 15.21 6.11
C ARG A 162 -25.49 14.73 5.52
N GLN A 163 -26.02 15.42 4.51
CA GLN A 163 -27.26 15.01 3.82
C GLN A 163 -27.03 13.82 2.88
N VAL A 164 -25.88 13.75 2.21
CA VAL A 164 -25.56 12.67 1.27
C VAL A 164 -24.89 11.46 1.93
N GLN A 165 -24.42 11.61 3.16
CA GLN A 165 -23.80 10.54 3.96
C GLN A 165 -24.55 9.20 3.94
N PRO A 166 -25.90 9.13 4.06
CA PRO A 166 -26.62 7.86 3.94
C PRO A 166 -26.38 7.11 2.62
N ILE A 167 -26.19 7.84 1.51
CA ILE A 167 -25.91 7.25 0.18
C ILE A 167 -24.50 6.64 0.17
N TYR A 168 -23.53 7.34 0.75
CA TYR A 168 -22.16 6.84 0.88
C TYR A 168 -22.11 5.60 1.78
N ASN A 169 -22.80 5.64 2.92
CA ASN A 169 -22.84 4.52 3.87
C ASN A 169 -23.42 3.27 3.23
N GLN A 170 -24.44 3.38 2.37
CA GLN A 170 -24.98 2.24 1.64
C GLN A 170 -23.96 1.60 0.70
N GLU A 171 -23.17 2.41 -0.03
CA GLU A 171 -22.10 1.89 -0.88
C GLU A 171 -20.93 1.31 -0.07
N ILE A 172 -20.57 1.93 1.06
CA ILE A 172 -19.54 1.42 1.98
C ILE A 172 -19.95 0.06 2.56
N GLU A 173 -21.21 -0.08 3.02
CA GLU A 173 -21.76 -1.34 3.51
C GLU A 173 -21.69 -2.43 2.43
N ARG A 174 -22.03 -2.09 1.19
CA ARG A 174 -21.96 -3.01 0.05
C ARG A 174 -20.53 -3.48 -0.26
N LEU A 175 -19.53 -2.63 -0.04
CA LEU A 175 -18.11 -2.93 -0.27
C LEU A 175 -17.47 -3.76 0.84
N HIS A 176 -18.08 -3.81 2.03
CA HIS A 176 -17.51 -4.43 3.23
C HIS A 176 -17.09 -5.88 3.01
N ASP A 177 -18.01 -6.75 2.57
CA ASP A 177 -17.75 -8.19 2.48
C ASP A 177 -16.71 -8.55 1.40
N PRO A 178 -16.80 -8.02 0.16
CA PRO A 178 -15.78 -8.29 -0.86
C PRO A 178 -14.38 -7.83 -0.46
N ILE A 179 -14.25 -6.66 0.16
CA ILE A 179 -12.96 -6.14 0.61
C ILE A 179 -12.42 -6.97 1.77
N SER A 180 -13.26 -7.31 2.74
CA SER A 180 -12.87 -8.18 3.87
C SER A 180 -12.35 -9.53 3.37
N GLN A 181 -12.98 -10.10 2.35
CA GLN A 181 -12.53 -11.34 1.73
C GLN A 181 -11.17 -11.18 1.02
N ILE A 182 -10.94 -10.06 0.31
CA ILE A 182 -9.66 -9.77 -0.34
C ILE A 182 -8.55 -9.68 0.71
N VAL A 183 -8.78 -8.93 1.79
CA VAL A 183 -7.82 -8.76 2.89
C VAL A 183 -7.52 -10.11 3.53
N LEU A 184 -8.55 -10.86 3.93
CA LEU A 184 -8.40 -12.17 4.56
C LEU A 184 -7.60 -13.14 3.69
N VAL A 185 -7.92 -13.23 2.39
CA VAL A 185 -7.24 -14.16 1.47
C VAL A 185 -5.80 -13.75 1.23
N GLY A 186 -5.54 -12.44 1.01
CA GLY A 186 -4.20 -11.92 0.78
C GLY A 186 -3.29 -12.12 2.00
N ASP A 187 -3.73 -11.68 3.18
CA ASP A 187 -2.99 -11.83 4.44
C ASP A 187 -2.75 -13.30 4.77
N SER A 188 -3.76 -14.16 4.59
CA SER A 188 -3.63 -15.60 4.88
C SER A 188 -2.65 -16.29 3.93
N TYR A 189 -2.70 -15.97 2.64
CA TYR A 189 -1.80 -16.57 1.67
C TYR A 189 -0.35 -16.14 1.92
N LEU A 190 -0.11 -14.84 2.13
CA LEU A 190 1.22 -14.30 2.35
C LEU A 190 1.73 -14.50 3.79
N ARG A 191 0.83 -14.88 4.71
CA ARG A 191 1.06 -15.00 6.15
C ARG A 191 1.64 -13.72 6.76
N GLU A 192 1.24 -12.58 6.21
CA GLU A 192 1.58 -11.26 6.74
C GLU A 192 0.47 -10.83 7.70
N LEU A 193 0.85 -10.47 8.93
CA LEU A 193 -0.08 -9.90 9.89
C LEU A 193 0.00 -8.38 9.77
N THR A 194 -1.11 -7.75 9.39
CA THR A 194 -1.23 -6.30 9.38
C THR A 194 -1.13 -5.78 10.83
N ASP A 195 -0.01 -5.15 11.17
CA ASP A 195 0.23 -4.58 12.50
C ASP A 195 -0.28 -3.13 12.54
N PRO A 196 -1.25 -2.80 13.42
CA PRO A 196 -1.79 -1.44 13.58
C PRO A 196 -0.74 -0.38 13.93
N GLY A 197 0.44 -0.79 14.41
CA GLY A 197 1.58 0.10 14.67
C GLY A 197 2.42 0.44 13.44
N GLN A 198 2.11 -0.12 12.26
CA GLN A 198 2.80 0.22 11.01
C GLN A 198 2.33 1.60 10.50
N MET A 199 3.23 2.38 9.91
CA MET A 199 2.86 3.66 9.27
C MET A 199 2.17 3.49 7.92
N ARG A 200 2.26 2.29 7.31
CA ARG A 200 1.64 2.01 6.01
C ARG A 200 0.13 1.89 6.13
N THR A 201 -0.60 2.58 5.27
CA THR A 201 -2.07 2.53 5.22
C THR A 201 -2.59 2.11 3.85
N PHE A 202 -3.72 1.41 3.83
CA PHE A 202 -4.47 1.04 2.63
C PHE A 202 -5.90 1.56 2.75
N SER A 203 -6.20 2.65 2.03
CA SER A 203 -7.46 3.38 2.15
C SER A 203 -8.26 3.28 0.87
N ILE A 204 -9.50 2.81 0.98
CA ILE A 204 -10.49 2.82 -0.08
C ILE A 204 -11.43 4.00 0.18
N ILE A 205 -11.36 5.01 -0.68
CA ILE A 205 -12.19 6.20 -0.64
C ILE A 205 -13.39 5.99 -1.56
N VAL A 206 -14.59 5.94 -0.99
CA VAL A 206 -15.84 5.90 -1.75
C VAL A 206 -16.20 7.32 -2.16
N GLU A 207 -16.18 7.60 -3.46
CA GLU A 207 -16.49 8.92 -4.03
C GLU A 207 -17.25 8.79 -5.36
N PRO A 208 -18.59 8.75 -5.32
CA PRO A 208 -19.43 8.60 -6.52
C PRO A 208 -19.24 9.71 -7.57
N LEU A 209 -18.72 10.88 -7.18
CA LEU A 209 -18.53 12.01 -8.08
C LEU A 209 -17.28 11.86 -8.96
N VAL A 210 -16.31 10.97 -8.67
CA VAL A 210 -15.04 10.92 -9.43
C VAL A 210 -15.19 10.35 -10.85
N GLY A 211 -15.83 9.21 -11.08
CA GLY A 211 -15.81 8.61 -12.45
C GLY A 211 -15.79 7.10 -12.48
N ARG A 212 -15.98 6.47 -13.64
CA ARG A 212 -15.74 5.02 -13.80
C ARG A 212 -14.27 4.60 -13.63
N ILE A 213 -13.35 5.55 -13.47
CA ILE A 213 -11.93 5.27 -13.31
C ILE A 213 -11.68 4.87 -11.86
N THR A 214 -11.33 3.60 -11.64
CA THR A 214 -10.70 3.18 -10.38
C THR A 214 -9.32 3.84 -10.33
N ASN A 215 -9.19 4.89 -9.54
CA ASN A 215 -7.91 5.58 -9.40
C ASN A 215 -7.15 4.96 -8.24
N VAL A 216 -6.18 4.11 -8.56
CA VAL A 216 -5.19 3.70 -7.55
C VAL A 216 -4.08 4.74 -7.52
N ARG A 217 -3.76 5.20 -6.32
CA ARG A 217 -2.80 6.26 -6.05
C ARG A 217 -1.94 5.83 -4.88
N ASN A 218 -0.65 5.67 -5.13
CA ASN A 218 0.31 5.29 -4.10
C ASN A 218 1.20 6.50 -3.82
N PHE A 219 1.27 6.92 -2.56
CA PHE A 219 2.16 7.97 -2.10
C PHE A 219 2.96 7.50 -0.89
N GLY A 220 4.24 7.23 -1.10
CA GLY A 220 5.12 6.69 -0.07
C GLY A 220 4.56 5.38 0.51
N ASP A 221 4.13 5.44 1.76
CA ASP A 221 3.57 4.33 2.51
C ASP A 221 2.03 4.31 2.56
N HIS A 222 1.37 5.25 1.89
CA HIS A 222 -0.09 5.39 1.84
C HIS A 222 -0.62 4.96 0.47
N TYR A 223 -1.36 3.85 0.47
CA TYR A 223 -2.05 3.32 -0.70
C TYR A 223 -3.49 3.79 -0.65
N SER A 224 -3.95 4.47 -1.69
CA SER A 224 -5.31 4.99 -1.80
C SER A 224 -5.98 4.50 -3.08
N ILE A 225 -7.20 3.99 -2.97
CA ILE A 225 -8.04 3.60 -4.10
C ILE A 225 -9.32 4.41 -4.03
N ILE A 226 -9.67 5.08 -5.13
CA ILE A 226 -10.93 5.79 -5.23
C ILE A 226 -11.92 4.93 -6.00
N LEU A 227 -13.05 4.61 -5.37
CA LEU A 227 -14.14 3.85 -5.96
C LEU A 227 -15.38 4.74 -6.10
N SER A 228 -15.91 4.86 -7.32
CA SER A 228 -17.04 5.75 -7.60
C SER A 228 -18.42 5.07 -7.55
N GLY A 229 -18.53 3.90 -6.92
CA GLY A 229 -19.78 3.16 -6.80
C GLY A 229 -20.36 2.74 -8.17
N SER A 230 -19.86 1.65 -8.74
CA SER A 230 -20.42 1.00 -9.94
C SER A 230 -21.32 -0.18 -9.58
N GLU A 231 -22.18 -0.62 -10.51
CA GLU A 231 -22.97 -1.86 -10.34
C GLU A 231 -22.08 -3.09 -10.13
N ASP A 232 -20.86 -3.12 -10.67
CA ASP A 232 -19.87 -4.15 -10.39
C ASP A 232 -18.76 -3.61 -9.49
N ILE A 233 -18.44 -4.31 -8.41
CA ILE A 233 -17.30 -3.98 -7.55
C ILE A 233 -16.03 -4.47 -8.26
N PRO A 234 -15.03 -3.61 -8.51
CA PRO A 234 -13.82 -3.98 -9.24
C PRO A 234 -12.85 -4.77 -8.35
N THR A 235 -13.25 -5.97 -7.94
CA THR A 235 -12.53 -6.81 -6.97
C THR A 235 -11.12 -7.17 -7.42
N ASP A 236 -10.88 -7.31 -8.72
CA ASP A 236 -9.54 -7.57 -9.28
C ASP A 236 -8.61 -6.37 -9.07
N VAL A 237 -9.06 -5.16 -9.38
CA VAL A 237 -8.27 -3.95 -9.19
C VAL A 237 -7.97 -3.72 -7.70
N VAL A 238 -8.97 -3.92 -6.83
CA VAL A 238 -8.78 -3.77 -5.38
C VAL A 238 -7.79 -4.80 -4.84
N ARG A 239 -7.89 -6.06 -5.29
CA ARG A 239 -6.95 -7.12 -4.88
C ARG A 239 -5.54 -6.83 -5.34
N HIS A 240 -5.37 -6.44 -6.59
CA HIS A 240 -4.07 -6.12 -7.16
C HIS A 240 -3.39 -4.97 -6.39
N ALA A 241 -4.13 -3.89 -6.12
CA ALA A 241 -3.64 -2.79 -5.31
C ALA A 241 -3.35 -3.18 -3.84
N PHE A 242 -4.16 -4.05 -3.24
CA PHE A 242 -3.91 -4.57 -1.90
C PHE A 242 -2.63 -5.44 -1.85
N LEU A 243 -2.38 -6.24 -2.88
CA LEU A 243 -1.14 -7.01 -2.99
C LEU A 243 0.08 -6.09 -3.13
N HIS A 244 -0.01 -4.96 -3.82
CA HIS A 244 1.06 -3.96 -3.81
C HIS A 244 1.35 -3.39 -2.42
N PHE A 245 0.29 -3.10 -1.65
CA PHE A 245 0.44 -2.66 -0.26
C PHE A 245 1.26 -3.66 0.58
N LEU A 246 1.09 -4.97 0.34
CA LEU A 246 1.84 -6.02 1.05
C LEU A 246 3.24 -6.28 0.46
N LEU A 247 3.40 -6.25 -0.86
CA LEU A 247 4.57 -6.82 -1.54
C LEU A 247 5.60 -5.79 -2.04
N ASP A 248 5.22 -4.54 -2.28
CA ASP A 248 6.15 -3.48 -2.71
C ASP A 248 7.37 -3.27 -1.78
N PRO A 249 7.28 -3.47 -0.45
CA PRO A 249 8.43 -3.37 0.44
C PRO A 249 9.55 -4.37 0.13
N LEU A 250 9.20 -5.55 -0.38
CA LEU A 250 10.12 -6.70 -0.40
C LEU A 250 11.34 -6.46 -1.32
N PRO A 251 11.19 -6.02 -2.59
CA PRO A 251 12.34 -5.77 -3.45
C PRO A 251 13.33 -4.72 -2.91
N LEU A 252 12.87 -3.83 -2.03
CA LEU A 252 13.67 -2.73 -1.48
C LEU A 252 14.35 -3.10 -0.18
N MET A 253 13.73 -3.97 0.61
CA MET A 253 14.39 -4.58 1.76
C MET A 253 15.54 -5.48 1.30
N TYR A 254 15.39 -6.11 0.12
CA TYR A 254 16.35 -7.06 -0.44
C TYR A 254 16.88 -6.65 -1.83
N PRO A 255 17.46 -5.44 -2.00
CA PRO A 255 17.80 -4.90 -3.32
C PRO A 255 18.95 -5.66 -3.98
N HIS A 256 19.85 -6.24 -3.18
CA HIS A 256 20.94 -7.08 -3.69
C HIS A 256 20.41 -8.43 -4.21
N ILE A 257 19.38 -9.01 -3.58
CA ILE A 257 18.74 -10.26 -4.02
C ILE A 257 18.05 -10.10 -5.37
N ILE A 258 17.43 -8.95 -5.62
CA ILE A 258 16.81 -8.69 -6.93
C ILE A 258 17.84 -8.22 -7.97
N ALA A 259 18.94 -7.58 -7.55
CA ALA A 259 19.95 -7.07 -8.47
C ALA A 259 20.60 -8.18 -9.32
N VAL A 260 20.74 -9.41 -8.80
CA VAL A 260 21.22 -10.54 -9.61
C VAL A 260 20.30 -10.90 -10.77
N LYS A 261 19.04 -10.45 -10.76
CA LYS A 261 18.05 -10.69 -11.84
C LYS A 261 18.08 -9.61 -12.92
N ARG A 262 18.96 -8.61 -12.80
CA ARG A 262 19.12 -7.54 -13.80
C ARG A 262 19.29 -8.03 -15.25
N PRO A 263 20.06 -9.10 -15.54
CA PRO A 263 20.14 -9.62 -16.92
C PRO A 263 18.80 -10.03 -17.53
N VAL A 264 17.84 -10.54 -16.72
CA VAL A 264 16.48 -10.87 -17.19
C VAL A 264 15.69 -9.58 -17.41
N TYR A 265 15.82 -8.63 -16.49
CA TYR A 265 15.17 -7.33 -16.56
C TYR A 265 15.58 -6.53 -17.80
N GLU A 266 16.86 -6.51 -18.16
CA GLU A 266 17.35 -5.79 -19.37
C GLU A 266 16.75 -6.32 -20.68
N ILE A 267 16.33 -7.59 -20.70
CA ILE A 267 15.58 -8.16 -21.82
C ILE A 267 14.12 -7.71 -21.74
N ALA A 268 13.51 -7.83 -20.56
CA ALA A 268 12.13 -7.46 -20.29
C ALA A 268 11.84 -5.97 -20.56
N ALA A 269 12.77 -5.08 -20.23
CA ALA A 269 12.66 -3.64 -20.42
C ALA A 269 12.55 -3.20 -21.89
N LYS A 270 12.84 -4.12 -22.83
CA LYS A 270 12.66 -3.91 -24.27
C LYS A 270 11.25 -4.21 -24.76
N ALA A 271 10.37 -4.75 -23.91
CA ALA A 271 9.00 -5.06 -24.27
C ALA A 271 8.21 -3.76 -24.54
N PRO A 272 7.58 -3.61 -25.72
CA PRO A 272 6.89 -2.37 -26.09
C PRO A 272 5.73 -1.99 -25.17
N ARG A 273 5.08 -2.98 -24.58
CA ARG A 273 3.93 -2.77 -23.69
C ARG A 273 4.29 -2.54 -22.22
N LEU A 274 5.56 -2.67 -21.84
CA LEU A 274 5.96 -2.45 -20.46
C LEU A 274 5.92 -0.94 -20.16
N PRO A 275 5.21 -0.47 -19.12
CA PRO A 275 5.14 0.94 -18.75
C PRO A 275 6.53 1.57 -18.50
N ALA A 276 6.65 2.87 -18.79
CA ALA A 276 7.93 3.59 -18.71
C ALA A 276 8.55 3.57 -17.29
N ASP A 277 7.72 3.74 -16.26
CA ASP A 277 8.12 3.69 -14.86
C ASP A 277 8.68 2.31 -14.44
N LEU A 278 8.26 1.23 -15.10
CA LEU A 278 8.80 -0.11 -14.87
C LEU A 278 10.05 -0.40 -15.74
N ARG A 279 10.13 0.20 -16.94
CA ARG A 279 11.31 0.07 -17.83
C ARG A 279 12.59 0.68 -17.26
N ASP A 280 12.44 1.65 -16.36
CA ASP A 280 13.57 2.38 -15.77
C ASP A 280 13.82 2.04 -14.29
N ASP A 281 12.94 1.27 -13.63
CA ASP A 281 13.07 0.88 -12.23
C ASP A 281 12.92 -0.63 -11.98
N LEU A 282 14.06 -1.33 -11.86
CA LEU A 282 14.13 -2.77 -11.56
C LEU A 282 13.30 -3.17 -10.32
N PRO A 283 13.39 -2.49 -9.15
CA PRO A 283 12.58 -2.81 -7.99
C PRO A 283 11.07 -2.75 -8.27
N SER A 284 10.56 -1.72 -8.94
CA SER A 284 9.13 -1.61 -9.27
C SER A 284 8.67 -2.65 -10.27
N TRP A 285 9.48 -2.96 -11.29
CA TRP A 285 9.19 -4.05 -12.23
C TRP A 285 9.14 -5.40 -11.51
N PHE A 286 10.09 -5.66 -10.60
CA PHE A 286 10.12 -6.90 -9.84
C PHE A 286 8.93 -7.02 -8.88
N ALA A 287 8.55 -5.91 -8.22
CA ALA A 287 7.36 -5.84 -7.39
C ALA A 287 6.09 -6.17 -8.20
N GLU A 288 5.94 -5.58 -9.38
CA GLU A 288 4.81 -5.86 -10.29
C GLU A 288 4.73 -7.33 -10.67
N CYS A 289 5.86 -7.93 -11.08
CA CYS A 289 5.90 -9.35 -11.42
C CYS A 289 5.56 -10.24 -10.21
N THR A 290 5.94 -9.83 -9.00
CA THR A 290 5.62 -10.56 -7.76
C THR A 290 4.14 -10.48 -7.44
N VAL A 291 3.53 -9.30 -7.56
CA VAL A 291 2.09 -9.09 -7.35
C VAL A 291 1.28 -9.93 -8.32
N ARG A 292 1.59 -9.87 -9.62
CA ARG A 292 0.92 -10.69 -10.64
C ARG A 292 1.04 -12.18 -10.37
N ALA A 293 2.23 -12.66 -10.00
CA ALA A 293 2.45 -14.07 -9.68
C ALA A 293 1.59 -14.54 -8.49
N VAL A 294 1.51 -13.74 -7.43
CA VAL A 294 0.65 -14.02 -6.27
C VAL A 294 -0.82 -13.95 -6.68
N GLU A 295 -1.22 -12.97 -7.48
CA GLU A 295 -2.59 -12.84 -7.94
C GLU A 295 -3.07 -14.08 -8.72
N LEU A 296 -2.21 -14.64 -9.59
CA LEU A 296 -2.50 -15.89 -10.31
C LEU A 296 -2.66 -17.11 -9.38
N LYS A 297 -2.07 -17.08 -8.18
CA LYS A 297 -2.26 -18.11 -7.14
C LYS A 297 -3.58 -17.94 -6.39
N LEU A 298 -4.01 -16.70 -6.20
CA LEU A 298 -5.26 -16.39 -5.50
C LEU A 298 -6.50 -16.54 -6.39
N LYS A 299 -6.37 -16.34 -7.70
CA LYS A 299 -7.49 -16.47 -8.65
C LYS A 299 -7.84 -17.93 -8.89
N ARG A 300 -9.16 -18.22 -8.88
CA ARG A 300 -9.70 -19.50 -9.33
C ARG A 300 -9.68 -19.52 -10.86
N MET A 301 -8.73 -20.22 -11.43
CA MET A 301 -8.53 -20.33 -12.88
C MET A 301 -8.26 -21.78 -13.26
N SER A 302 -8.73 -22.20 -14.43
CA SER A 302 -8.31 -23.45 -15.05
C SER A 302 -6.81 -23.39 -15.42
N PRO A 303 -6.15 -24.56 -15.57
CA PRO A 303 -4.76 -24.60 -16.03
C PRO A 303 -4.54 -23.83 -17.35
N SER A 304 -5.46 -23.96 -18.30
CA SER A 304 -5.37 -23.26 -19.60
C SER A 304 -5.51 -21.74 -19.50
N GLU A 305 -6.41 -21.24 -18.66
CA GLU A 305 -6.55 -19.79 -18.43
C GLU A 305 -5.31 -19.22 -17.76
N ARG A 306 -4.73 -19.97 -16.82
CA ARG A 306 -3.49 -19.58 -16.15
C ARG A 306 -2.31 -19.56 -17.12
N ASP A 307 -2.17 -20.58 -17.98
CA ASP A 307 -1.11 -20.61 -18.98
C ASP A 307 -1.25 -19.45 -19.98
N ALA A 308 -2.48 -19.12 -20.39
CA ALA A 308 -2.75 -17.95 -21.21
C ALA A 308 -2.36 -16.64 -20.52
N ALA A 309 -2.70 -16.48 -19.23
CA ALA A 309 -2.30 -15.30 -18.45
C ALA A 309 -0.77 -15.17 -18.35
N LEU A 310 -0.06 -16.26 -18.07
CA LEU A 310 1.40 -16.26 -18.04
C LEU A 310 2.02 -15.95 -19.40
N ASN A 311 1.41 -16.40 -20.50
CA ASN A 311 1.86 -16.07 -21.85
C ASN A 311 1.62 -14.59 -22.19
N ASN A 312 0.51 -14.02 -21.74
CA ASN A 312 0.24 -12.59 -21.89
C ASN A 312 1.27 -11.76 -21.09
N ASP A 313 1.52 -12.14 -19.83
CA ASP A 313 2.55 -11.50 -18.99
C ASP A 313 3.94 -11.57 -19.65
N ASP A 314 4.33 -12.74 -20.19
CA ASP A 314 5.58 -12.90 -20.94
C ASP A 314 5.64 -11.96 -22.16
N GLY A 315 4.53 -11.88 -22.93
CA GLY A 315 4.43 -11.02 -24.11
C GLY A 315 4.49 -9.53 -23.79
N ASP A 316 3.92 -9.12 -22.66
CA ASP A 316 3.85 -7.72 -22.24
C ASP A 316 5.12 -7.24 -21.49
N GLY A 317 6.08 -8.15 -21.22
CA GLY A 317 7.35 -7.83 -20.57
C GLY A 317 7.42 -8.14 -19.07
N TYR A 318 6.40 -8.76 -18.50
CA TYR A 318 6.39 -9.24 -17.11
C TYR A 318 6.99 -10.65 -17.00
N VAL A 319 8.11 -10.89 -17.67
CA VAL A 319 8.67 -12.24 -17.85
C VAL A 319 9.02 -12.93 -16.52
N MET A 320 9.23 -12.18 -15.43
CA MET A 320 9.54 -12.75 -14.12
C MET A 320 8.31 -13.37 -13.41
N VAL A 321 7.08 -13.12 -13.89
CA VAL A 321 5.86 -13.70 -13.30
C VAL A 321 5.91 -15.22 -13.31
N ARG A 322 6.31 -15.82 -14.43
CA ARG A 322 6.36 -17.29 -14.58
C ARG A 322 7.30 -17.99 -13.59
N PRO A 323 8.59 -17.61 -13.46
CA PRO A 323 9.47 -18.24 -12.49
C PRO A 323 9.03 -17.96 -11.03
N LEU A 324 8.52 -16.77 -10.72
CA LEU A 324 7.97 -16.46 -9.40
C LEU A 324 6.76 -17.34 -9.09
N PHE A 325 5.79 -17.43 -10.01
CA PHE A 325 4.61 -18.28 -9.88
C PHE A 325 4.97 -19.75 -9.60
N LYS A 326 6.00 -20.26 -10.28
CA LYS A 326 6.52 -21.60 -10.04
C LYS A 326 7.08 -21.72 -8.61
N GLY A 327 7.96 -20.81 -8.21
CA GLY A 327 8.59 -20.82 -6.88
C GLY A 327 7.61 -20.64 -5.72
N LEU A 328 6.48 -19.95 -5.94
CA LEU A 328 5.40 -19.83 -4.96
C LEU A 328 4.77 -21.18 -4.59
N SER A 329 4.91 -22.23 -5.43
CA SER A 329 4.43 -23.57 -5.08
C SER A 329 5.23 -24.23 -3.95
N ASP A 330 6.48 -23.81 -3.74
CA ASP A 330 7.28 -24.27 -2.60
C ASP A 330 7.00 -23.41 -1.37
N PHE A 331 6.74 -22.11 -1.56
CA PHE A 331 6.25 -21.22 -0.50
C PHE A 331 4.96 -21.75 0.16
N GLU A 332 4.02 -22.25 -0.64
CA GLU A 332 2.76 -22.85 -0.18
C GLU A 332 2.96 -24.05 0.76
N LYS A 333 4.11 -24.73 0.67
CA LYS A 333 4.49 -25.88 1.51
C LYS A 333 5.41 -25.50 2.67
N SER A 334 5.90 -24.26 2.68
CA SER A 334 6.78 -23.73 3.72
C SER A 334 5.98 -23.10 4.87
N GLU A 335 6.62 -22.93 6.03
CA GLU A 335 6.03 -22.27 7.21
C GLU A 335 6.19 -20.74 7.27
N PRO A 336 7.33 -20.12 6.88
CA PRO A 336 7.55 -18.69 7.08
C PRO A 336 6.58 -17.78 6.32
N SER A 337 6.45 -16.52 6.77
CA SER A 337 5.73 -15.50 6.00
C SER A 337 6.45 -15.11 4.72
N MET A 338 5.73 -14.51 3.77
CA MET A 338 6.29 -14.07 2.50
C MET A 338 7.49 -13.15 2.72
N ARG A 339 7.42 -12.22 3.68
CA ARG A 339 8.55 -11.33 4.00
C ARG A 339 9.84 -12.09 4.33
N ASN A 340 9.73 -13.20 5.05
CA ASN A 340 10.88 -14.02 5.47
C ASN A 340 11.29 -15.02 4.38
N TYR A 341 10.34 -15.50 3.57
CA TYR A 341 10.58 -16.45 2.49
C TYR A 341 11.08 -15.79 1.19
N PHE A 342 10.78 -14.50 0.98
CA PHE A 342 11.06 -13.78 -0.27
C PHE A 342 12.52 -13.88 -0.74
N PRO A 343 13.56 -13.76 0.12
CA PRO A 343 14.93 -13.95 -0.32
C PRO A 343 15.18 -15.33 -0.97
N ASP A 344 14.61 -16.39 -0.39
CA ASP A 344 14.78 -17.76 -0.89
C ASP A 344 13.98 -18.01 -2.16
N LEU A 345 12.76 -17.46 -2.24
CA LEU A 345 11.95 -17.45 -3.46
C LEU A 345 12.76 -16.92 -4.65
N VAL A 346 13.40 -15.76 -4.48
CA VAL A 346 14.15 -15.10 -5.56
C VAL A 346 15.48 -15.80 -5.84
N ARG A 347 16.18 -16.30 -4.82
CA ARG A 347 17.45 -17.04 -5.00
C ARG A 347 17.27 -18.32 -5.82
N ASN A 348 16.16 -19.02 -5.63
CA ASN A 348 15.87 -20.27 -6.34
C ASN A 348 15.56 -20.10 -7.84
N ILE A 349 15.44 -18.86 -8.33
CA ILE A 349 15.27 -18.56 -9.75
C ILE A 349 16.65 -18.57 -10.44
N ASP A 350 16.87 -19.54 -11.33
CA ASP A 350 18.10 -19.63 -12.12
C ASP A 350 18.14 -18.55 -13.21
N VAL A 351 19.04 -17.58 -13.04
CA VAL A 351 19.19 -16.43 -13.95
C VAL A 351 19.59 -16.86 -15.36
N LYS A 352 20.42 -17.90 -15.52
CA LYS A 352 20.88 -18.35 -16.84
C LYS A 352 19.72 -18.97 -17.62
N ILE A 353 18.91 -19.78 -16.95
CA ILE A 353 17.70 -20.38 -17.56
C ILE A 353 16.72 -19.28 -17.96
N GLU A 354 16.45 -18.32 -17.07
CA GLU A 354 15.48 -17.27 -17.35
C GLU A 354 15.98 -16.26 -18.39
N VAL A 355 17.28 -15.97 -18.47
CA VAL A 355 17.87 -15.18 -19.57
C VAL A 355 17.67 -15.90 -20.90
N ALA A 356 17.96 -17.21 -20.98
CA ALA A 356 17.78 -17.98 -22.20
C ALA A 356 16.30 -18.02 -22.63
N ARG A 357 15.38 -18.20 -21.67
CA ARG A 357 13.94 -18.20 -21.93
C ARG A 357 13.47 -16.82 -22.40
N ALA A 358 13.78 -15.76 -21.65
CA ALA A 358 13.35 -14.40 -21.99
C ALA A 358 13.90 -13.94 -23.34
N SER A 359 15.14 -14.30 -23.68
CA SER A 359 15.75 -13.98 -24.98
C SER A 359 15.06 -14.67 -26.16
N ALA A 360 14.38 -15.79 -25.92
CA ALA A 360 13.65 -16.54 -26.94
C ALA A 360 12.20 -16.06 -27.13
N LEU A 361 11.73 -15.12 -26.29
CA LEU A 361 10.37 -14.60 -26.38
C LEU A 361 10.23 -13.58 -27.52
N THR A 362 9.04 -13.56 -28.12
CA THR A 362 8.59 -12.47 -28.99
C THR A 362 7.65 -11.60 -28.19
N PHE A 363 8.07 -10.38 -27.87
CA PHE A 363 7.20 -9.43 -27.17
C PHE A 363 6.05 -8.94 -28.04
N ALA A 364 4.92 -8.70 -27.40
CA ALA A 364 3.75 -8.17 -28.06
C ALA A 364 3.99 -6.71 -28.52
N PRO A 365 3.48 -6.32 -29.70
CA PRO A 365 3.62 -4.96 -30.20
C PRO A 365 2.86 -3.96 -29.32
N GLU A 366 3.18 -2.67 -29.41
CA GLU A 366 2.47 -1.62 -28.67
C GLU A 366 0.94 -1.76 -28.76
N SER A 367 0.27 -1.51 -27.64
CA SER A 367 -1.18 -1.54 -27.56
C SER A 367 -1.79 -0.44 -28.44
N SER A 368 -2.91 -0.74 -29.09
CA SER A 368 -3.70 0.29 -29.78
C SER A 368 -4.19 1.36 -28.78
N PRO A 369 -4.47 2.61 -29.19
CA PRO A 369 -4.97 3.66 -28.29
C PRO A 369 -6.23 3.25 -27.51
N ALA A 370 -7.10 2.44 -28.10
CA ALA A 370 -8.30 1.93 -27.44
C ALA A 370 -8.00 0.89 -26.36
N GLN A 371 -7.01 0.01 -26.59
CA GLN A 371 -6.53 -0.94 -25.58
C GLN A 371 -5.72 -0.23 -24.49
N ALA A 372 -4.90 0.75 -24.85
CA ALA A 372 -4.18 1.60 -23.90
C ALA A 372 -5.17 2.34 -22.99
N ALA A 373 -6.27 2.88 -23.51
CA ALA A 373 -7.31 3.53 -22.71
C ALA A 373 -8.02 2.58 -21.73
N GLN A 374 -8.20 1.31 -22.10
CA GLN A 374 -8.75 0.28 -21.20
C GLN A 374 -7.74 -0.15 -20.13
N LEU A 375 -6.47 -0.36 -20.50
CA LEU A 375 -5.36 -0.68 -19.60
C LEU A 375 -5.04 0.49 -18.65
N ASN A 376 -5.24 1.73 -19.08
CA ASN A 376 -5.09 2.93 -18.26
C ASN A 376 -6.09 3.01 -17.10
N THR A 377 -7.14 2.18 -17.09
CA THR A 377 -8.05 2.02 -15.94
C THR A 377 -7.36 1.34 -14.75
N GLU A 378 -6.26 0.63 -15.00
CA GLU A 378 -5.45 -0.07 -13.99
C GLU A 378 -4.09 0.60 -13.74
N ASN A 379 -3.81 1.75 -14.37
CA ASN A 379 -2.53 2.45 -14.14
C ASN A 379 -2.42 2.86 -12.67
N LEU A 380 -1.67 2.05 -11.93
CA LEU A 380 -1.11 2.39 -10.66
C LEU A 380 -0.16 3.57 -10.90
N ASN A 381 -0.60 4.79 -10.62
CA ASN A 381 0.30 5.93 -10.63
C ASN A 381 1.27 5.81 -9.44
N ARG A 382 2.35 5.05 -9.61
CA ARG A 382 3.44 4.88 -8.63
C ARG A 382 4.39 6.06 -8.74
N LYS A 383 4.06 7.17 -8.07
CA LYS A 383 5.01 8.27 -7.91
C LYS A 383 5.91 7.97 -6.72
N ARG A 384 6.90 7.11 -6.95
CA ARG A 384 7.89 6.76 -5.93
C ARG A 384 9.19 7.52 -6.13
N ARG A 385 9.76 8.02 -5.03
CA ARG A 385 11.11 8.58 -5.02
C ARG A 385 12.12 7.47 -5.34
N VAL A 386 12.76 7.55 -6.51
CA VAL A 386 13.87 6.67 -6.89
C VAL A 386 14.95 6.80 -5.82
N THR A 387 15.22 5.72 -5.09
CA THR A 387 16.31 5.69 -4.11
C THR A 387 17.53 5.12 -4.84
N PRO A 388 18.68 5.82 -4.86
CA PRO A 388 19.88 5.30 -5.51
C PRO A 388 20.24 3.92 -4.97
N SER A 389 20.42 2.93 -5.84
CA SER A 389 20.91 1.61 -5.42
C SER A 389 22.37 1.74 -4.97
N THR A 390 22.63 1.45 -3.70
CA THR A 390 24.00 1.32 -3.14
C THR A 390 24.69 0.01 -3.52
N VAL A 391 23.99 -0.87 -4.24
CA VAL A 391 24.51 -2.15 -4.73
C VAL A 391 25.27 -1.91 -6.05
N PRO A 392 26.56 -2.28 -6.15
CA PRO A 392 27.35 -2.17 -7.38
C PRO A 392 26.71 -2.91 -8.55
N ASP A 393 26.89 -2.37 -9.76
CA ASP A 393 26.46 -3.04 -10.98
C ASP A 393 27.47 -4.09 -11.46
N ASP A 394 27.77 -5.06 -10.59
CA ASP A 394 28.69 -6.16 -10.86
C ASP A 394 28.09 -7.48 -10.35
N PRO A 395 27.65 -8.39 -11.23
CA PRO A 395 27.02 -9.66 -10.84
C PRO A 395 27.84 -10.50 -9.88
N ALA A 396 29.18 -10.51 -9.99
CA ALA A 396 30.04 -11.28 -9.10
C ALA A 396 30.04 -10.69 -7.68
N THR A 397 30.06 -9.37 -7.58
CA THR A 397 29.98 -8.65 -6.30
C THR A 397 28.61 -8.77 -5.66
N ILE A 398 27.53 -8.70 -6.44
CA ILE A 398 26.17 -8.92 -5.95
C ILE A 398 26.02 -10.35 -5.40
N ALA A 399 26.58 -11.35 -6.09
CA ALA A 399 26.60 -12.73 -5.61
C ALA A 399 27.35 -12.86 -4.27
N GLN A 400 28.52 -12.22 -4.13
CA GLN A 400 29.28 -12.25 -2.87
C GLN A 400 28.57 -11.54 -1.72
N LEU A 401 27.93 -10.39 -1.95
CA LEU A 401 27.08 -9.73 -0.95
C LEU A 401 25.95 -10.65 -0.50
N THR A 402 25.29 -11.30 -1.47
CA THR A 402 24.19 -12.24 -1.24
C THR A 402 24.63 -13.46 -0.44
N ASP A 403 25.78 -14.05 -0.80
CA ASP A 403 26.36 -15.18 -0.09
C ASP A 403 26.75 -14.81 1.35
N GLY A 404 27.33 -13.62 1.54
CA GLY A 404 27.69 -13.12 2.87
C GLY A 404 26.50 -13.03 3.81
N GLU A 405 25.38 -12.48 3.32
CA GLU A 405 24.13 -12.41 4.10
C GLU A 405 23.53 -13.79 4.38
N ARG A 406 23.58 -14.71 3.41
CA ARG A 406 23.17 -16.12 3.64
C ARG A 406 23.99 -16.75 4.75
N PHE A 407 25.32 -16.57 4.73
CA PHE A 407 26.19 -17.12 5.76
C PHE A 407 25.95 -16.51 7.14
N ILE A 408 25.53 -15.23 7.24
CA ILE A 408 25.03 -14.66 8.50
C ILE A 408 23.79 -15.41 8.98
N ALA A 409 22.81 -15.63 8.11
CA ALA A 409 21.57 -16.35 8.45
C ALA A 409 21.85 -17.79 8.90
N ASP A 410 22.79 -18.46 8.23
CA ASP A 410 23.27 -19.82 8.56
C ASP A 410 24.16 -19.86 9.82
N LYS A 411 24.39 -18.71 10.48
CA LYS A 411 25.30 -18.56 11.62
C LYS A 411 26.72 -19.06 11.34
N ASN A 412 27.21 -18.81 10.12
CA ASN A 412 28.56 -19.12 9.66
C ASN A 412 29.38 -17.83 9.48
N PRO A 413 29.88 -17.23 10.59
CA PRO A 413 30.54 -15.91 10.55
C PRO A 413 31.81 -15.91 9.70
N ARG A 414 32.59 -17.00 9.69
CA ARG A 414 33.82 -17.10 8.89
C ARG A 414 33.57 -17.02 7.38
N ALA A 415 32.55 -17.75 6.91
CA ALA A 415 32.20 -17.73 5.49
C ALA A 415 31.58 -16.38 5.09
N ALA A 416 30.77 -15.79 5.97
CA ALA A 416 30.23 -14.45 5.78
C ALA A 416 31.34 -13.39 5.68
N GLU A 417 32.30 -13.42 6.61
CA GLU A 417 33.43 -12.48 6.64
C GLU A 417 34.25 -12.55 5.34
N ALA A 418 34.55 -13.76 4.87
CA ALA A 418 35.29 -13.97 3.63
C ALA A 418 34.54 -13.39 2.42
N ALA A 419 33.23 -13.60 2.35
CA ALA A 419 32.40 -13.07 1.27
C ALA A 419 32.40 -11.53 1.25
N PHE A 420 32.19 -10.87 2.40
CA PHE A 420 32.22 -9.41 2.47
C PHE A 420 33.62 -8.82 2.26
N LYS A 421 34.69 -9.46 2.74
CA LYS A 421 36.07 -9.04 2.47
C LYS A 421 36.42 -9.09 0.98
N ASN A 422 35.92 -10.10 0.26
CA ASN A 422 36.10 -10.17 -1.19
C ASN A 422 35.43 -9.02 -1.93
N VAL A 423 34.22 -8.62 -1.48
CA VAL A 423 33.55 -7.43 -2.01
C VAL A 423 34.39 -6.17 -1.76
N LEU A 424 34.86 -5.99 -0.52
CA LEU A 424 35.64 -4.81 -0.12
C LEU A 424 37.02 -4.74 -0.78
N ALA A 425 37.60 -5.86 -1.20
CA ALA A 425 38.84 -5.86 -1.97
C ALA A 425 38.67 -5.18 -3.34
N LYS A 426 37.46 -5.24 -3.93
CA LYS A 426 37.13 -4.63 -5.21
C LYS A 426 36.42 -3.28 -5.05
N TYR A 427 35.59 -3.14 -4.03
CA TYR A 427 34.82 -1.93 -3.72
C TYR A 427 35.06 -1.54 -2.24
N PRO A 428 36.17 -0.84 -1.92
CA PRO A 428 36.60 -0.57 -0.54
C PRO A 428 35.59 0.19 0.32
N ASP A 429 34.68 0.95 -0.30
CA ASP A 429 33.67 1.77 0.39
C ASP A 429 32.25 1.21 0.23
N GLN A 430 32.12 -0.07 -0.13
CA GLN A 430 30.81 -0.69 -0.29
C GLN A 430 30.08 -0.78 1.06
N ILE A 431 29.05 0.06 1.22
CA ILE A 431 28.27 0.28 2.45
C ILE A 431 27.69 -1.02 3.04
N ARG A 432 27.11 -1.88 2.21
CA ARG A 432 26.46 -3.13 2.64
C ARG A 432 27.47 -4.22 3.05
N ALA A 433 28.63 -4.28 2.43
CA ALA A 433 29.69 -5.21 2.82
C ALA A 433 30.28 -4.81 4.17
N TRP A 434 30.49 -3.51 4.39
CA TRP A 434 30.82 -3.00 5.72
C TRP A 434 29.73 -3.34 6.73
N TYR A 435 28.46 -3.09 6.42
CA TYR A 435 27.35 -3.43 7.31
C TYR A 435 27.32 -4.93 7.65
N GLY A 436 27.50 -5.78 6.64
CA GLY A 436 27.63 -7.23 6.80
C GLY A 436 28.77 -7.63 7.73
N LEU A 437 29.95 -7.01 7.61
CA LEU A 437 31.06 -7.24 8.55
C LEU A 437 30.73 -6.81 9.98
N GLY A 438 29.92 -5.76 10.15
CA GLY A 438 29.44 -5.34 11.48
C GLY A 438 28.53 -6.40 12.10
N LEU A 439 27.60 -6.95 11.32
CA LEU A 439 26.76 -8.07 11.75
C LEU A 439 27.59 -9.31 12.07
N VAL A 440 28.58 -9.67 11.24
CA VAL A 440 29.52 -10.76 11.53
C VAL A 440 30.22 -10.56 12.87
N ALA A 441 30.70 -9.34 13.15
CA ALA A 441 31.33 -9.01 14.42
C ALA A 441 30.38 -9.18 15.61
N LEU A 442 29.09 -8.83 15.46
CA LEU A 442 28.08 -9.11 16.49
C LEU A 442 27.84 -10.62 16.68
N LEU A 443 27.79 -11.40 15.59
CA LEU A 443 27.66 -12.86 15.65
C LEU A 443 28.84 -13.51 16.38
N ASP A 444 30.05 -12.99 16.19
CA ASP A 444 31.28 -13.45 16.86
C ASP A 444 31.46 -12.86 18.27
N HIS A 445 30.50 -12.09 18.78
CA HIS A 445 30.58 -11.37 20.06
C HIS A 445 31.82 -10.44 20.16
N ASN A 446 32.27 -9.90 19.03
CA ASN A 446 33.40 -8.99 18.94
C ASN A 446 32.93 -7.52 18.98
N GLY A 447 32.60 -7.05 20.18
CA GLY A 447 32.15 -5.67 20.44
C GLY A 447 33.07 -4.58 19.86
N PRO A 448 34.40 -4.63 20.10
CA PRO A 448 35.32 -3.63 19.55
C PRO A 448 35.27 -3.53 18.02
N ARG A 449 35.19 -4.68 17.33
CA ARG A 449 35.10 -4.69 15.86
C ARG A 449 33.74 -4.21 15.38
N ALA A 450 32.65 -4.59 16.04
CA ALA A 450 31.32 -4.10 15.72
C ALA A 450 31.24 -2.57 15.87
N LYS A 451 31.80 -2.02 16.96
CA LYS A 451 31.91 -0.58 17.20
C LYS A 451 32.67 0.15 16.10
N GLU A 452 33.83 -0.38 15.70
CA GLU A 452 34.63 0.19 14.60
C GLU A 452 33.83 0.25 13.29
N VAL A 453 33.18 -0.86 12.92
CA VAL A 453 32.46 -0.99 11.65
C VAL A 453 31.20 -0.14 11.62
N PHE A 454 30.34 -0.20 12.65
CA PHE A 454 29.13 0.63 12.69
C PHE A 454 29.46 2.12 12.90
N GLY A 455 30.52 2.44 13.63
CA GLY A 455 31.04 3.81 13.74
C GLY A 455 31.43 4.40 12.38
N ARG A 456 32.07 3.60 11.51
CA ARG A 456 32.38 4.01 10.13
C ARG A 456 31.10 4.29 9.32
N LEU A 457 30.06 3.49 9.49
CA LEU A 457 28.81 3.61 8.73
C LEU A 457 27.90 4.74 9.20
N THR A 458 28.18 5.33 10.36
CA THR A 458 27.35 6.35 11.01
C THR A 458 28.00 7.74 11.01
N ALA A 459 29.33 7.81 10.89
CA ALA A 459 30.08 9.06 10.97
C ALA A 459 31.14 9.20 9.88
N GLY A 460 31.50 10.46 9.58
CA GLY A 460 32.57 10.80 8.64
C GLY A 460 32.19 10.61 7.17
N GLU A 461 33.20 10.48 6.31
CA GLU A 461 33.05 10.37 4.85
C GLU A 461 32.41 9.06 4.38
N HIS A 462 32.37 8.05 5.25
CA HIS A 462 31.83 6.71 4.96
C HIS A 462 30.42 6.49 5.51
N ALA A 463 29.79 7.55 6.05
CA ALA A 463 28.44 7.47 6.56
C ALA A 463 27.49 6.97 5.47
N ALA A 464 26.64 6.00 5.81
CA ALA A 464 25.72 5.35 4.90
C ALA A 464 24.51 6.24 4.51
N THR A 465 24.73 7.53 4.28
CA THR A 465 23.67 8.53 4.03
C THR A 465 22.82 8.22 2.80
N GLN A 466 23.35 7.43 1.86
CA GLN A 466 22.64 6.98 0.67
C GLN A 466 21.86 5.67 0.88
N ASP A 467 22.01 5.00 2.02
CA ASP A 467 21.24 3.81 2.39
C ASP A 467 20.64 3.99 3.80
N PRO A 468 19.46 4.64 3.91
CA PRO A 468 18.82 4.92 5.20
C PRO A 468 18.59 3.67 6.05
N MET A 469 18.42 2.49 5.43
CA MET A 469 18.30 1.22 6.15
C MET A 469 19.59 0.85 6.85
N VAL A 470 20.71 0.85 6.10
CA VAL A 470 22.02 0.56 6.68
C VAL A 470 22.38 1.62 7.73
N LEU A 471 22.15 2.91 7.47
CA LEU A 471 22.49 3.97 8.41
C LEU A 471 21.73 3.85 9.73
N ALA A 472 20.40 3.72 9.68
CA ALA A 472 19.58 3.65 10.89
C ALA A 472 19.90 2.41 11.73
N TRP A 473 20.04 1.24 11.10
CA TRP A 473 20.41 0.03 11.84
C TRP A 473 21.85 0.09 12.35
N SER A 474 22.78 0.72 11.64
CA SER A 474 24.15 0.91 12.13
C SER A 474 24.17 1.75 13.40
N HIS A 475 23.37 2.84 13.46
CA HIS A 475 23.19 3.62 14.68
C HIS A 475 22.61 2.76 15.82
N VAL A 476 21.57 1.95 15.57
CA VAL A 476 20.99 1.04 16.58
C VAL A 476 22.02 0.05 17.11
N TYR A 477 22.77 -0.62 16.24
CA TYR A 477 23.76 -1.61 16.67
C TYR A 477 24.95 -0.98 17.38
N LEU A 478 25.41 0.19 16.92
CA LEU A 478 26.44 0.95 17.61
C LEU A 478 25.98 1.34 19.02
N ALA A 479 24.74 1.81 19.16
CA ALA A 479 24.15 2.16 20.45
C ALA A 479 24.11 0.96 21.41
N ARG A 480 23.76 -0.24 20.93
CA ARG A 480 23.76 -1.47 21.75
C ARG A 480 25.16 -1.84 22.23
N VAL A 481 26.16 -1.80 21.34
CA VAL A 481 27.54 -2.07 21.71
C VAL A 481 28.05 -1.04 22.73
N LEU A 482 27.70 0.23 22.56
CA LEU A 482 28.03 1.29 23.52
C LEU A 482 27.36 1.11 24.88
N ASP A 483 26.11 0.63 24.93
CA ASP A 483 25.41 0.29 26.18
C ASP A 483 26.12 -0.87 26.90
N GLU A 484 26.48 -1.93 26.18
CA GLU A 484 27.24 -3.06 26.72
C GLU A 484 28.61 -2.64 27.28
N GLU A 485 29.25 -1.63 26.69
CA GLU A 485 30.49 -1.02 27.18
C GLU A 485 30.31 0.00 28.32
N GLY A 486 29.07 0.26 28.75
CA GLY A 486 28.75 1.24 29.80
C GLY A 486 28.82 2.71 29.34
N GLN A 487 28.92 2.97 28.04
CA GLN A 487 28.97 4.31 27.44
C GLN A 487 27.57 4.88 27.21
N LEU A 488 26.79 5.00 28.30
CA LEU A 488 25.35 5.26 28.27
C LEU A 488 24.95 6.52 27.48
N GLU A 489 25.65 7.64 27.65
CA GLU A 489 25.29 8.89 26.96
C GLU A 489 25.58 8.83 25.46
N GLN A 490 26.64 8.13 25.04
CA GLN A 490 26.92 7.90 23.63
C GLN A 490 25.87 6.95 23.04
N SER A 491 25.51 5.89 23.75
CA SER A 491 24.43 4.97 23.36
C SER A 491 23.10 5.71 23.12
N LYS A 492 22.69 6.58 24.05
CA LYS A 492 21.49 7.41 23.89
C LYS A 492 21.56 8.32 22.65
N SER A 493 22.71 8.95 22.42
CA SER A 493 22.93 9.81 21.24
C SER A 493 22.77 9.02 19.95
N GLU A 494 23.30 7.80 19.88
CA GLU A 494 23.18 6.94 18.70
C GLU A 494 21.73 6.47 18.47
N TYR A 495 20.96 6.13 19.52
CA TYR A 495 19.54 5.84 19.36
C TYR A 495 18.75 7.06 18.86
N GLN A 496 19.05 8.26 19.36
CA GLN A 496 18.43 9.50 18.85
C GLN A 496 18.78 9.74 17.37
N ALA A 497 20.03 9.48 16.99
CA ALA A 497 20.46 9.58 15.59
C ALA A 497 19.70 8.58 14.71
N ALA A 498 19.54 7.32 15.14
CA ALA A 498 18.76 6.30 14.43
C ALA A 498 17.30 6.75 14.16
N ILE A 499 16.66 7.38 15.15
CA ILE A 499 15.29 7.91 15.03
C ILE A 499 15.24 9.04 14.00
N ALA A 500 16.26 9.89 13.98
CA ALA A 500 16.33 11.08 13.14
C ALA A 500 16.72 10.81 11.67
N VAL A 501 17.14 9.59 11.31
CA VAL A 501 17.53 9.25 9.93
C VAL A 501 16.34 9.40 8.97
N PRO A 502 16.39 10.30 7.97
CA PRO A 502 15.32 10.46 7.01
C PRO A 502 15.15 9.22 6.13
N GLY A 503 13.93 8.67 6.07
CA GLY A 503 13.64 7.45 5.30
C GLY A 503 14.13 6.15 5.97
N ALA A 504 14.46 6.20 7.27
CA ALA A 504 14.82 5.02 8.04
C ALA A 504 13.69 3.97 8.05
N PRO A 505 14.03 2.67 8.14
CA PRO A 505 13.04 1.64 8.39
C PRO A 505 12.38 1.90 9.74
N VAL A 506 11.05 1.92 9.77
CA VAL A 506 10.26 2.15 11.00
C VAL A 506 10.66 1.19 12.13
N ARG A 507 11.01 -0.07 11.83
CA ARG A 507 11.50 -1.02 12.84
C ARG A 507 12.79 -0.59 13.53
N ALA A 508 13.70 0.06 12.81
CA ALA A 508 14.93 0.59 13.39
C ALA A 508 14.60 1.75 14.33
N GLN A 509 13.69 2.65 13.91
CA GLN A 509 13.21 3.75 14.74
C GLN A 509 12.50 3.25 16.00
N GLN A 510 11.58 2.28 15.88
CA GLN A 510 10.89 1.67 17.02
C GLN A 510 11.85 0.94 17.98
N ALA A 511 12.84 0.22 17.45
CA ALA A 511 13.88 -0.40 18.27
C ALA A 511 14.65 0.66 19.05
N ALA A 512 15.07 1.73 18.37
CA ALA A 512 15.78 2.85 18.99
C ALA A 512 14.93 3.59 20.03
N GLU A 513 13.66 3.89 19.75
CA GLU A 513 12.73 4.55 20.67
C GLU A 513 12.53 3.72 21.94
N LYS A 514 12.30 2.41 21.77
CA LYS A 514 12.13 1.48 22.88
C LYS A 514 13.39 1.42 23.75
N GLU A 515 14.54 1.17 23.14
CA GLU A 515 15.81 1.00 23.85
C GLU A 515 16.27 2.32 24.51
N LEU A 516 16.05 3.46 23.86
CA LEU A 516 16.25 4.78 24.45
C LEU A 516 15.32 5.02 25.65
N GLY A 517 14.05 4.61 25.54
CA GLY A 517 13.10 4.64 26.65
C GLY A 517 13.58 3.82 27.84
N ASP A 518 14.01 2.58 27.60
CA ASP A 518 14.55 1.68 28.62
C ASP A 518 15.81 2.27 29.29
N LEU A 519 16.72 2.86 28.51
CA LEU A 519 17.91 3.52 29.02
C LEU A 519 17.61 4.76 29.87
N ASN A 520 16.60 5.54 29.51
CA ASN A 520 16.17 6.71 30.29
C ASN A 520 15.53 6.32 31.63
N LEU A 521 15.01 5.10 31.74
CA LEU A 521 14.44 4.55 32.97
C LEU A 521 15.50 3.94 33.90
N ARG A 522 16.72 3.63 33.39
CA ARG A 522 17.83 3.17 34.24
C ARG A 522 18.30 4.35 35.11
N LYS A 523 18.18 4.20 36.44
CA LYS A 523 18.76 5.17 37.39
C LYS A 523 20.28 5.19 37.21
N PRO A 524 20.94 6.36 37.30
CA PRO A 524 22.40 6.40 37.32
C PRO A 524 22.87 5.57 38.51
N GLU A 525 23.73 4.58 38.27
CA GLU A 525 24.46 3.92 39.36
C GLU A 525 25.19 5.02 40.13
N ARG A 526 24.91 5.11 41.44
CA ARG A 526 25.62 6.05 42.30
C ARG A 526 27.08 5.60 42.35
N PRO A 527 28.03 6.55 42.23
CA PRO A 527 29.46 6.25 42.25
C PRO A 527 29.90 5.57 43.55
#